data_AF-A0A1Y2M7B6-F1
#
_entry.id   AF-A0A1Y2M7B6-F1
#
_cell.length_a   1.000
_cell.length_b   1.000
_cell.length_c   1.000
_cell.angle_alpha   90.00
_cell.angle_beta   90.00
_cell.angle_gamma   90.00
#
_symmetry.space_group_name_H-M   'P 1'
#
loop_
_entity.id
_entity.type
_entity.pdbx_description
1 polymer ?
#
loop_
_entity_poly.entity_id
_entity_poly.type
_entity_poly.pdbx_seq_one_letter_code
_entity_poly.pdbx_strand_id
1 'polypeptide(L)'
;MSSHEHLSAASNDRKARLAQLKSLKRKQAPSDDTHDTSTSDSTALTTTKEEDAPSVVTTYLSGRNFDPATRNVKLGFDNTPVVDPTNTLEYKAQQLALQTKAEQEKEKGDAPLDLFKLQPKKPNWDLKRDLNEKMRTGGLERETENAIARLVRERVEAQKNEKLKIAGNGEGEEVGMEGGELVEAMNQREAEEERERRRDEEDDAAVEG
;
A
#
# COMPACT_ATOMS: atom_id res chain seq x y z
N MET A 1 19.96 -3.54 -40.80
CA MET A 1 20.37 -4.26 -39.57
C MET A 1 21.65 -3.62 -39.01
N SER A 2 21.59 -2.41 -38.41
CA SER A 2 22.79 -1.68 -37.92
C SER A 2 22.51 -0.73 -36.73
N SER A 3 21.24 -0.45 -36.41
CA SER A 3 20.87 0.44 -35.29
C SER A 3 21.28 -0.13 -33.91
N HIS A 4 21.13 -1.45 -33.70
CA HIS A 4 21.50 -2.07 -32.43
C HIS A 4 23.00 -2.04 -32.14
N GLU A 5 23.83 -2.17 -33.16
CA GLU A 5 25.29 -2.08 -33.02
C GLU A 5 25.74 -0.65 -32.74
N HIS A 6 25.11 0.34 -33.37
CA HIS A 6 25.36 1.75 -33.08
C HIS A 6 24.96 2.12 -31.63
N LEU A 7 23.81 1.64 -31.17
CA LEU A 7 23.35 1.84 -29.78
C LEU A 7 24.25 1.15 -28.76
N SER A 8 24.73 -0.06 -29.05
CA SER A 8 25.63 -0.79 -28.15
C SER A 8 27.02 -0.13 -28.10
N ALA A 9 27.53 0.35 -29.23
CA ALA A 9 28.78 1.12 -29.29
C ALA A 9 28.68 2.43 -28.48
N ALA A 10 27.60 3.20 -28.64
CA ALA A 10 27.38 4.43 -27.87
C ALA A 10 27.25 4.18 -26.36
N SER A 11 26.63 3.07 -25.96
CA SER A 11 26.53 2.66 -24.55
C SER A 11 27.90 2.33 -23.96
N ASN A 12 28.75 1.63 -24.72
CA ASN A 12 30.10 1.28 -24.29
C ASN A 12 31.02 2.50 -24.18
N ASP A 13 30.92 3.46 -25.11
CA ASP A 13 31.67 4.72 -25.03
C ASP A 13 31.28 5.55 -23.80
N ARG A 14 29.97 5.66 -23.51
CA ARG A 14 29.48 6.32 -22.29
C ARG A 14 30.01 5.64 -21.02
N LYS A 15 30.02 4.30 -20.97
CA LYS A 15 30.57 3.54 -19.84
C LYS A 15 32.07 3.81 -19.65
N ALA A 16 32.84 3.84 -20.74
CA ALA A 16 34.26 4.15 -20.69
C ALA A 16 34.52 5.57 -20.18
N ARG A 17 33.76 6.56 -20.67
CA ARG A 17 33.83 7.95 -20.20
C ARG A 17 33.52 8.07 -18.71
N LEU A 18 32.46 7.38 -18.25
CA LEU A 18 32.10 7.36 -16.83
C LEU A 18 33.16 6.66 -15.97
N ALA A 19 33.79 5.60 -16.47
CA ALA A 19 34.89 4.93 -15.76
C ALA A 19 36.11 5.85 -15.61
N GLN A 20 36.46 6.61 -16.65
CA GLN A 20 37.51 7.63 -16.59
C GLN A 20 37.18 8.76 -15.59
N LEU A 21 35.93 9.24 -15.58
CA LEU A 21 35.49 10.23 -14.60
C LEU A 21 35.48 9.67 -13.17
N LYS A 22 35.15 8.38 -13.00
CA LYS A 22 35.21 7.70 -11.69
C LYS A 22 36.64 7.50 -11.21
N SER A 23 37.60 7.22 -12.08
CA SER A 23 39.01 7.11 -11.68
C SER A 23 39.61 8.48 -11.34
N LEU A 24 39.22 9.54 -12.05
CA LEU A 24 39.55 10.93 -11.69
C LEU A 24 38.98 11.32 -10.32
N LYS A 25 37.73 10.93 -10.02
CA LYS A 25 37.10 11.19 -8.71
C LYS A 25 37.71 10.34 -7.58
N ARG A 26 38.28 9.17 -7.88
CA ARG A 26 38.98 8.30 -6.91
C ARG A 26 40.42 8.75 -6.63
N LYS A 27 40.99 9.66 -7.44
CA LYS A 27 42.32 10.23 -7.19
C LYS A 27 42.33 11.37 -6.18
N GLN A 28 41.19 11.63 -5.52
CA GLN A 28 41.17 12.35 -4.26
C GLN A 28 41.65 11.40 -3.14
N ALA A 29 42.95 11.52 -2.84
CA ALA A 29 43.75 10.98 -1.74
C ALA A 29 43.38 9.60 -1.15
N PRO A 30 44.15 8.53 -1.43
CA PRO A 30 44.44 7.53 -0.41
C PRO A 30 45.45 8.11 0.58
N SER A 31 45.06 8.18 1.85
CA SER A 31 45.97 8.24 2.99
C SER A 31 46.71 6.91 3.09
N ASP A 32 48.01 6.89 2.83
CA ASP A 32 48.89 5.83 3.33
C ASP A 32 50.29 6.39 3.57
N ASP A 33 50.81 6.10 4.75
CA ASP A 33 52.09 6.54 5.28
C ASP A 33 53.25 5.95 4.50
N THR A 34 53.99 6.78 3.77
CA THR A 34 55.40 6.50 3.45
C THR A 34 56.20 7.78 3.48
N HIS A 35 57.04 7.88 4.51
CA HIS A 35 58.11 8.87 4.64
C HIS A 35 58.98 8.89 3.37
N ASP A 36 59.05 10.05 2.69
CA ASP A 36 60.30 10.47 2.08
C ASP A 36 60.42 12.00 2.09
N THR A 37 61.63 12.42 2.43
CA THR A 37 62.11 13.74 2.81
C THR A 37 62.39 14.61 1.57
N SER A 38 61.90 15.86 1.55
CA SER A 38 62.71 17.08 1.36
C SER A 38 61.89 18.33 1.00
N THR A 39 62.44 19.49 1.39
CA THR A 39 62.17 20.88 0.95
C THR A 39 61.15 21.75 1.74
N SER A 40 61.66 22.32 2.84
CA SER A 40 61.77 23.77 3.17
C SER A 40 60.62 24.78 2.90
N ASP A 41 60.26 25.44 4.01
CA ASP A 41 59.88 26.85 4.21
C ASP A 41 58.44 27.31 3.94
N SER A 42 57.68 27.45 5.04
CA SER A 42 57.05 28.72 5.44
C SER A 42 56.61 28.69 6.91
N THR A 43 57.25 29.56 7.69
CA THR A 43 56.92 29.95 9.06
C THR A 43 55.67 30.86 9.12
N ALA A 44 54.99 30.79 10.27
CA ALA A 44 54.03 31.74 10.84
C ALA A 44 52.53 31.54 10.51
N LEU A 45 51.81 30.80 11.36
CA LEU A 45 51.04 31.40 12.48
C LEU A 45 50.35 30.28 13.28
N THR A 46 51.00 29.79 14.33
CA THR A 46 50.38 28.93 15.33
C THR A 46 49.52 29.80 16.23
N THR A 47 48.22 29.95 15.92
CA THR A 47 47.27 30.37 16.95
C THR A 47 46.92 29.15 17.78
N THR A 48 47.38 29.18 19.03
CA THR A 48 47.04 28.23 20.07
C THR A 48 45.53 28.24 20.27
N LYS A 49 45.03 27.03 20.50
CA LYS A 49 43.65 26.74 20.88
C LYS A 49 43.43 27.32 22.28
N GLU A 50 42.70 28.43 22.36
CA GLU A 50 42.16 28.95 23.61
C GLU A 50 40.67 29.27 23.43
N GLU A 51 39.92 28.92 24.46
CA GLU A 51 38.48 28.78 24.49
C GLU A 51 37.75 30.12 24.64
N ASP A 52 36.53 30.16 24.08
CA ASP A 52 35.34 30.89 24.56
C ASP A 52 35.50 32.34 25.07
N ALA A 53 36.12 33.21 24.27
CA ALA A 53 35.88 34.66 24.37
C ALA A 53 35.72 35.28 22.97
N PRO A 54 34.77 36.20 22.75
CA PRO A 54 34.65 36.88 21.46
C PRO A 54 35.87 37.80 21.28
N SER A 55 36.84 37.33 20.49
CA SER A 55 37.98 38.14 20.10
C SER A 55 37.52 39.26 19.17
N VAL A 56 38.17 40.43 19.27
CA VAL A 56 37.91 41.63 18.45
C VAL A 56 37.82 41.30 16.95
N VAL A 57 38.58 40.29 16.50
CA VAL A 57 38.57 39.81 15.11
C VAL A 57 37.21 39.23 14.72
N THR A 58 36.58 38.41 15.56
CA THR A 58 35.26 37.83 15.29
C THR A 58 34.13 38.86 15.32
N THR A 59 34.28 39.94 16.10
CA THR A 59 33.28 41.00 16.26
C THR A 59 33.33 42.03 15.12
N TYR A 60 34.53 42.43 14.67
CA TYR A 60 34.70 43.55 13.74
C TYR A 60 35.17 43.13 12.35
N LEU A 61 35.81 41.97 12.22
CA LEU A 61 36.29 41.44 10.94
C LEU A 61 35.42 40.26 10.51
N SER A 62 34.22 40.57 10.01
CA SER A 62 33.40 39.55 9.36
C SER A 62 34.16 38.98 8.17
N GLY A 63 34.71 37.78 8.31
CA GLY A 63 35.33 37.01 7.23
C GLY A 63 34.27 36.76 6.17
N ARG A 64 34.10 37.69 5.22
CA ARG A 64 33.09 37.57 4.16
C ARG A 64 33.45 36.31 3.36
N ASN A 65 32.60 35.29 3.48
CA ASN A 65 32.77 33.96 2.91
C ASN A 65 33.86 33.07 3.56
N PHE A 66 34.42 33.41 4.72
CA PHE A 66 35.40 32.57 5.42
C PHE A 66 34.97 32.34 6.87
N ASP A 67 34.93 31.07 7.29
CA ASP A 67 34.70 30.71 8.68
C ASP A 67 36.06 30.44 9.38
N PRO A 68 36.44 31.27 10.37
CA PRO A 68 37.71 31.10 11.07
C PRO A 68 37.79 29.83 11.91
N ALA A 69 36.65 29.25 12.33
CA ALA A 69 36.63 28.03 13.13
C ALA A 69 36.99 26.80 12.29
N THR A 70 36.33 26.64 11.15
CA THR A 70 36.61 25.55 10.20
C THR A 70 37.77 25.85 9.25
N ARG A 71 38.27 27.10 9.24
CA ARG A 71 39.26 27.63 8.29
C ARG A 71 38.90 27.35 6.82
N ASN A 72 37.61 27.33 6.51
CA ASN A 72 37.07 26.99 5.19
C ASN A 72 36.17 28.09 4.64
N VAL A 73 35.85 27.97 3.35
CA VAL A 73 34.87 28.85 2.70
C VAL A 73 33.51 28.60 3.33
N LYS A 74 32.85 29.67 3.79
CA LYS A 74 31.49 29.64 4.35
C LYS A 74 30.50 29.28 3.24
N LEU A 75 30.26 27.98 3.05
CA LEU A 75 29.36 27.44 2.04
C LEU A 75 27.94 27.32 2.61
N GLY A 76 27.26 28.45 2.78
CA GLY A 76 25.84 28.47 3.15
C GLY A 76 25.53 27.82 4.50
N PHE A 77 24.58 26.89 4.51
CA PHE A 77 24.13 26.18 5.72
C PHE A 77 24.85 24.83 5.84
N ASP A 78 25.57 24.62 6.95
CA ASP A 78 26.24 23.34 7.23
C ASP A 78 25.25 22.20 7.49
N ASN A 79 24.05 22.55 7.96
CA ASN A 79 22.94 21.63 8.15
C ASN A 79 21.85 21.94 7.13
N THR A 80 21.31 20.91 6.49
CA THR A 80 20.15 21.07 5.60
C THR A 80 18.98 21.65 6.41
N PRO A 81 18.16 22.54 5.83
CA PRO A 81 17.04 23.18 6.54
C PRO A 81 15.88 22.22 6.85
N VAL A 82 16.11 20.91 6.71
CA VAL A 82 15.11 19.88 6.97
C VAL A 82 15.18 19.51 8.45
N VAL A 83 14.19 19.95 9.21
CA VAL A 83 14.08 19.74 10.67
C VAL A 83 14.06 18.25 11.04
N ASP A 84 13.46 17.40 10.20
CA ASP A 84 13.45 15.95 10.37
C ASP A 84 13.72 15.25 9.02
N PRO A 85 14.90 14.63 8.83
CA PRO A 85 15.25 13.97 7.58
C PRO A 85 14.37 12.74 7.28
N THR A 86 13.70 12.18 8.29
CA THR A 86 12.88 10.96 8.17
C THR A 86 11.45 11.23 7.70
N ASN A 87 10.95 12.46 7.81
CA ASN A 87 9.60 12.82 7.39
C ASN A 87 9.53 13.35 5.94
N THR A 88 10.60 13.22 5.17
CA THR A 88 10.61 13.67 3.77
C THR A 88 9.87 12.67 2.87
N LEU A 89 9.21 13.18 1.81
CA LEU A 89 8.51 12.34 0.83
C LEU A 89 9.49 11.38 0.12
N GLU A 90 10.69 11.88 -0.19
CA GLU A 90 11.77 11.09 -0.80
C GLU A 90 12.18 9.91 0.09
N TYR A 91 12.36 10.14 1.39
CA TYR A 91 12.73 9.09 2.33
C TYR A 91 11.62 8.03 2.47
N LYS A 92 10.35 8.46 2.57
CA LYS A 92 9.21 7.54 2.61
C LYS A 92 9.06 6.74 1.31
N ALA A 93 9.25 7.38 0.16
CA ALA A 93 9.21 6.71 -1.14
C ALA A 93 10.33 5.67 -1.26
N GLN A 94 11.53 6.00 -0.78
CA GLN A 94 12.65 5.06 -0.71
C GLN A 94 12.34 3.86 0.19
N GLN A 95 11.75 4.09 1.37
CA GLN A 95 11.35 3.01 2.27
C GLN A 95 10.30 2.10 1.64
N LEU A 96 9.27 2.66 1.01
CA LEU A 96 8.26 1.88 0.28
C LEU A 96 8.90 1.04 -0.83
N ALA A 97 9.81 1.63 -1.61
CA ALA A 97 10.52 0.90 -2.66
C ALA A 97 11.35 -0.28 -2.11
N LEU A 98 12.01 -0.09 -0.96
CA LEU A 98 12.75 -1.16 -0.29
C LEU A 98 11.81 -2.25 0.26
N GLN A 99 10.69 -1.87 0.86
CA GLN A 99 9.67 -2.80 1.36
C GLN A 99 9.09 -3.65 0.24
N THR A 100 8.60 -3.01 -0.84
CA THR A 100 8.04 -3.72 -2.00
C THR A 100 9.08 -4.65 -2.64
N LYS A 101 10.35 -4.23 -2.72
CA LYS A 101 11.41 -5.10 -3.23
C LYS A 101 11.63 -6.32 -2.34
N ALA A 102 11.66 -6.14 -1.02
CA ALA A 102 11.82 -7.24 -0.07
C ALA A 102 10.62 -8.21 -0.10
N GLU A 103 9.40 -7.69 -0.23
CA GLU A 103 8.18 -8.50 -0.40
C GLU A 103 8.23 -9.34 -1.69
N GLN A 104 8.61 -8.71 -2.81
CA GLN A 104 8.77 -9.42 -4.08
C GLN A 104 9.87 -10.50 -4.03
N GLU A 105 10.97 -10.25 -3.32
CA GLU A 105 12.05 -11.24 -3.14
C GLU A 105 11.57 -12.43 -2.30
N LYS A 106 10.76 -12.20 -1.26
CA LYS A 106 10.12 -13.27 -0.47
C LYS A 106 9.12 -14.08 -1.29
N GLU A 107 8.24 -13.42 -2.04
CA GLU A 107 7.26 -14.09 -2.91
C GLU A 107 7.92 -14.96 -4.00
N LYS A 108 9.07 -14.51 -4.54
CA LYS A 108 9.84 -15.27 -5.53
C LYS A 108 10.58 -16.47 -4.94
N GLY A 109 10.91 -16.44 -3.64
CA GLY A 109 11.70 -17.48 -2.97
C GLY A 109 10.88 -18.68 -2.50
N ASP A 110 9.64 -18.45 -2.06
CA ASP A 110 8.91 -19.45 -1.27
C ASP A 110 7.81 -20.21 -2.05
N ALA A 111 7.40 -19.73 -3.23
CA ALA A 111 6.37 -20.39 -4.04
C ALA A 111 6.96 -20.99 -5.32
N PRO A 112 6.79 -22.31 -5.60
CA PRO A 112 7.10 -22.84 -6.91
C PRO A 112 6.24 -22.11 -7.95
N LEU A 113 6.91 -21.46 -8.91
CA LEU A 113 6.26 -20.69 -9.96
C LEU A 113 5.29 -21.61 -10.71
N ASP A 114 4.00 -21.44 -10.48
CA ASP A 114 3.01 -22.31 -11.09
C ASP A 114 2.86 -21.97 -12.58
N LEU A 115 3.54 -22.78 -13.39
CA LEU A 115 3.59 -22.75 -14.83
C LEU A 115 2.20 -22.76 -15.49
N PHE A 116 1.16 -23.25 -14.81
CA PHE A 116 -0.21 -23.24 -15.31
C PHE A 116 -0.88 -21.86 -15.21
N LYS A 117 -0.49 -21.01 -14.25
CA LYS A 117 -0.95 -19.60 -14.20
C LYS A 117 -0.22 -18.72 -15.21
N LEU A 118 1.02 -19.07 -15.54
CA LEU A 118 1.87 -18.35 -16.51
C LEU A 118 1.59 -18.71 -17.98
N GLN A 119 0.73 -19.71 -18.24
CA GLN A 119 0.30 -20.04 -19.60
C GLN A 119 -0.35 -18.84 -20.29
N PRO A 120 -0.12 -18.64 -21.60
CA PRO A 120 -0.79 -17.59 -22.34
C PRO A 120 -2.31 -17.79 -22.24
N LYS A 121 -3.00 -16.76 -21.75
CA LYS A 121 -4.46 -16.79 -21.66
C LYS A 121 -5.06 -16.92 -23.06
N LYS A 122 -6.29 -17.46 -23.13
CA LYS A 122 -7.03 -17.60 -24.39
C LYS A 122 -7.15 -16.23 -25.08
N PRO A 123 -7.09 -16.14 -26.42
CA PRO A 123 -7.20 -14.86 -27.12
C PRO A 123 -8.46 -14.04 -26.78
N ASN A 124 -9.57 -14.70 -26.41
CA ASN A 124 -10.82 -14.04 -26.02
C ASN A 124 -10.95 -13.71 -24.53
N TRP A 125 -9.90 -13.92 -23.72
CA TRP A 125 -10.00 -13.78 -22.27
C TRP A 125 -10.37 -12.34 -21.87
N ASP A 126 -9.82 -11.37 -22.58
CA ASP A 126 -10.07 -9.95 -22.36
C ASP A 126 -11.46 -9.55 -22.85
N LEU A 127 -11.90 -10.07 -24.00
CA LEU A 127 -13.27 -9.86 -24.50
C LEU A 127 -14.33 -10.35 -23.50
N LYS A 128 -14.07 -11.47 -22.83
CA LYS A 128 -14.97 -11.98 -21.78
C LYS A 128 -14.97 -11.11 -20.55
N ARG A 129 -13.81 -10.57 -20.16
CA ARG A 129 -13.68 -9.67 -19.02
C ARG A 129 -14.41 -8.36 -19.29
N ASP A 130 -14.16 -7.73 -20.44
CA ASP A 130 -14.80 -6.49 -20.85
C ASP A 130 -16.31 -6.65 -21.02
N LEU A 131 -16.78 -7.78 -21.56
CA LEU A 131 -18.21 -8.08 -21.65
C LEU A 131 -18.82 -8.22 -20.24
N ASN A 132 -18.17 -8.94 -19.33
CA ASN A 132 -18.65 -9.12 -17.97
C ASN A 132 -18.71 -7.77 -17.23
N GLU A 133 -17.67 -6.95 -17.36
CA GLU A 133 -17.63 -5.60 -16.80
C GLU A 133 -18.76 -4.72 -17.36
N LYS A 134 -19.05 -4.80 -18.66
CA LYS A 134 -20.19 -4.10 -19.30
C LYS A 134 -21.54 -4.62 -18.84
N MET A 135 -21.71 -5.93 -18.62
CA MET A 135 -22.97 -6.49 -18.10
C MET A 135 -23.21 -6.07 -16.64
N ARG A 136 -22.14 -5.99 -15.84
CA ARG A 136 -22.19 -5.53 -14.45
C ARG A 136 -22.45 -4.02 -14.35
N THR A 137 -21.69 -3.21 -15.10
CA THR A 137 -21.83 -1.74 -15.09
C THR A 137 -23.10 -1.27 -15.78
N GLY A 138 -23.51 -1.95 -16.86
CA GLY A 138 -24.74 -1.68 -17.60
C GLY A 138 -26.02 -2.14 -16.89
N GLY A 139 -25.91 -2.74 -15.70
CA GLY A 139 -27.06 -3.14 -14.88
C GLY A 139 -27.83 -4.37 -15.38
N LEU A 140 -27.44 -4.94 -16.53
CA LEU A 140 -28.10 -6.10 -17.13
C LEU A 140 -28.08 -7.31 -16.19
N GLU A 141 -26.96 -7.58 -15.52
CA GLU A 141 -26.84 -8.70 -14.56
C GLU A 141 -27.90 -8.57 -13.45
N ARG A 142 -28.02 -7.37 -12.86
CA ARG A 142 -28.98 -7.06 -11.80
C ARG A 142 -30.43 -7.20 -12.28
N GLU A 143 -30.73 -6.76 -13.51
CA GLU A 143 -32.06 -6.94 -14.09
C GLU A 143 -32.38 -8.41 -14.36
N THR A 144 -31.39 -9.17 -14.80
CA THR A 144 -31.50 -10.61 -15.05
C THR A 144 -31.77 -11.35 -13.75
N GLU A 145 -31.02 -11.06 -12.68
CA GLU A 145 -31.24 -11.61 -11.34
C GLU A 145 -32.65 -11.28 -10.82
N ASN A 146 -33.11 -10.04 -10.98
CA ASN A 146 -34.46 -9.64 -10.59
C ASN A 146 -35.55 -10.37 -11.40
N ALA A 147 -35.34 -10.56 -12.71
CA ALA A 147 -36.26 -11.31 -13.56
C ALA A 147 -36.30 -12.80 -13.15
N ILE A 148 -35.15 -13.39 -12.85
CA ILE A 148 -35.06 -14.76 -12.32
C ILE A 148 -35.84 -14.87 -11.01
N ALA A 149 -35.64 -13.93 -10.07
CA ALA A 149 -36.37 -13.91 -8.80
C ALA A 149 -37.89 -13.82 -8.99
N ARG A 150 -38.37 -13.01 -9.93
CA ARG A 150 -39.80 -12.92 -10.28
C ARG A 150 -40.34 -14.24 -10.83
N LEU A 151 -39.64 -14.84 -11.79
CA LEU A 151 -40.05 -16.13 -12.37
C LEU A 151 -40.07 -17.26 -11.34
N VAL A 152 -39.10 -17.28 -10.42
CA VAL A 152 -39.06 -18.26 -9.33
C VAL A 152 -40.25 -18.06 -8.40
N ARG A 153 -40.56 -16.82 -8.02
CA ARG A 153 -41.73 -16.50 -7.19
C ARG A 153 -43.03 -16.96 -7.84
N GLU A 154 -43.26 -16.60 -9.10
CA GLU A 154 -44.45 -17.00 -9.86
C GLU A 154 -44.57 -18.53 -9.94
N ARG A 155 -43.46 -19.23 -10.19
CA ARG A 155 -43.43 -20.69 -10.24
C ARG A 155 -43.77 -21.32 -8.89
N VAL A 156 -43.23 -20.80 -7.79
CA VAL A 156 -43.50 -21.31 -6.44
C VAL A 156 -44.96 -21.04 -6.05
N GLU A 157 -45.49 -19.86 -6.33
CA GLU A 157 -46.90 -19.52 -6.08
C GLU A 157 -47.84 -20.41 -6.91
N ALA A 158 -47.52 -20.66 -8.19
CA ALA A 158 -48.28 -21.58 -9.03
C ALA A 158 -48.29 -23.01 -8.47
N GLN A 159 -47.13 -23.53 -8.05
CA GLN A 159 -47.04 -24.86 -7.43
C GLN A 159 -47.80 -24.93 -6.10
N LYS A 160 -47.76 -23.89 -5.26
CA LYS A 160 -48.55 -23.81 -4.02
C LYS A 160 -50.04 -23.83 -4.33
N ASN A 161 -50.49 -23.05 -5.30
CA ASN A 161 -51.90 -23.01 -5.71
C ASN A 161 -52.38 -24.33 -6.33
N GLU A 162 -51.55 -25.02 -7.11
CA GLU A 162 -51.86 -26.37 -7.60
C GLU A 162 -51.99 -27.37 -6.46
N LYS A 163 -51.05 -27.35 -5.49
CA LYS A 163 -51.15 -28.19 -4.28
C LYS A 163 -52.40 -27.89 -3.47
N LEU A 164 -52.76 -26.62 -3.26
CA LEU A 164 -53.98 -26.22 -2.55
C LEU A 164 -55.25 -26.65 -3.30
N LYS A 165 -55.28 -26.58 -4.64
CA LYS A 165 -56.41 -27.08 -5.45
C LYS A 165 -56.54 -28.60 -5.36
N ILE A 166 -55.43 -29.32 -5.31
CA ILE A 166 -55.42 -30.78 -5.13
C ILE A 166 -55.89 -31.14 -3.71
N ALA A 167 -55.42 -30.42 -2.69
CA ALA A 167 -55.84 -30.61 -1.30
C ALA A 167 -57.32 -30.23 -1.05
N GLY A 168 -57.86 -29.25 -1.78
CA GLY A 168 -59.26 -28.82 -1.67
C GLY A 168 -60.28 -29.76 -2.32
N ASN A 169 -59.83 -30.77 -3.08
CA ASN A 169 -60.72 -31.68 -3.83
C ASN A 169 -60.67 -33.14 -3.33
N GLY A 170 -60.15 -33.38 -2.11
CA GLY A 170 -60.18 -34.70 -1.49
C GLY A 170 -60.16 -34.60 0.03
N GLU A 171 -61.24 -35.06 0.68
CA GLU A 171 -61.20 -35.50 2.07
C GLU A 171 -60.05 -36.49 2.26
N GLY A 172 -59.14 -36.22 3.19
CA GLY A 172 -58.12 -37.19 3.56
C GLY A 172 -56.86 -36.60 4.15
N GLU A 173 -56.86 -36.52 5.48
CA GLU A 173 -55.70 -36.71 6.35
C GLU A 173 -54.78 -35.51 6.63
N GLU A 174 -54.74 -35.21 7.93
CA GLU A 174 -53.76 -34.43 8.67
C GLU A 174 -52.33 -34.76 8.24
N VAL A 175 -51.77 -33.99 7.30
CA VAL A 175 -50.34 -34.10 6.95
C VAL A 175 -49.67 -32.75 7.12
N GLY A 176 -49.20 -32.53 8.35
CA GLY A 176 -48.04 -31.72 8.70
C GLY A 176 -48.20 -30.21 8.55
N MET A 177 -48.39 -29.50 9.67
CA MET A 177 -48.12 -28.06 9.80
C MET A 177 -46.80 -27.73 9.09
N GLU A 178 -46.90 -27.02 7.96
CA GLU A 178 -45.75 -26.75 7.11
C GLU A 178 -44.76 -25.85 7.87
N GLY A 179 -43.45 -26.09 7.72
CA GLY A 179 -42.42 -25.40 8.51
C GLY A 179 -42.45 -23.87 8.45
N GLY A 180 -43.16 -23.26 7.48
CA GLY A 180 -43.43 -21.83 7.46
C GLY A 180 -44.38 -21.37 8.57
N GLU A 181 -45.46 -22.12 8.83
CA GLU A 181 -46.40 -21.84 9.93
C GLU A 181 -45.72 -22.05 11.29
N LEU A 182 -44.80 -23.03 11.39
CA LEU A 182 -44.00 -23.25 12.61
C LEU A 182 -43.04 -22.09 12.89
N VAL A 183 -42.40 -21.54 11.84
CA VAL A 183 -41.51 -20.36 11.98
C VAL A 183 -42.32 -19.11 12.31
N GLU A 184 -43.50 -18.94 11.73
CA GLU A 184 -44.37 -17.81 12.02
C GLU A 184 -44.93 -17.89 13.45
N ALA A 185 -45.27 -19.09 13.93
CA ALA A 185 -45.64 -19.34 15.32
C ALA A 185 -44.47 -19.11 16.29
N MET A 186 -43.23 -19.48 15.91
CA MET A 186 -42.03 -19.23 16.72
C MET A 186 -41.75 -17.73 16.87
N ASN A 187 -41.83 -16.98 15.78
CA ASN A 187 -41.64 -15.53 15.81
C ASN A 187 -42.74 -14.80 16.59
N GLN A 188 -43.98 -15.29 16.51
CA GLN A 188 -45.08 -14.74 17.32
C GLN A 188 -44.85 -14.98 18.81
N ARG A 189 -44.40 -16.18 19.18
CA ARG A 189 -44.08 -16.53 20.57
C ARG A 189 -42.91 -15.70 21.12
N GLU A 190 -41.85 -15.50 20.34
CA GLU A 190 -40.70 -14.69 20.76
C GLU A 190 -41.10 -13.22 21.00
N ALA A 191 -41.94 -12.65 20.13
CA ALA A 191 -42.45 -11.29 20.27
C ALA A 191 -43.46 -11.11 21.43
N GLU A 192 -44.10 -12.20 21.87
CA GLU A 192 -45.01 -12.19 23.02
C GLU A 192 -44.23 -12.31 24.34
N GLU A 193 -43.25 -13.22 24.41
CA GLU A 193 -42.35 -13.39 25.56
C GLU A 193 -41.54 -12.10 25.86
N GLU A 194 -41.11 -11.36 24.83
CA GLU A 194 -40.38 -10.10 25.03
C GLU A 194 -41.29 -8.96 25.55
N ARG A 195 -42.57 -8.95 25.17
CA ARG A 195 -43.56 -8.02 25.73
C ARG A 195 -43.91 -8.36 27.18
N GLU A 196 -44.02 -9.65 27.48
CA GLU A 196 -44.28 -10.13 28.84
C GLU A 196 -43.11 -9.78 29.76
N ARG A 197 -41.86 -10.03 29.31
CA ARG A 197 -40.66 -9.66 30.07
C ARG A 197 -40.57 -8.17 30.34
N ARG A 198 -40.92 -7.34 29.35
CA ARG A 198 -40.97 -5.88 29.53
C ARG A 198 -42.04 -5.47 30.55
N ARG A 199 -43.19 -6.16 30.56
CA ARG A 199 -44.25 -5.90 31.53
C ARG A 199 -43.84 -6.31 32.95
N ASP A 200 -43.18 -7.45 33.09
CA ASP A 200 -42.67 -7.93 34.37
C ASP A 200 -41.60 -6.97 34.93
N GLU A 201 -40.70 -6.45 34.09
CA GLU A 201 -39.73 -5.40 34.47
C GLU A 201 -40.41 -4.08 34.92
N GLU A 202 -41.50 -3.69 34.26
CA GLU A 202 -42.30 -2.51 34.64
C GLU A 202 -43.06 -2.75 35.97
N ASP A 203 -43.59 -3.96 36.21
CA ASP A 203 -44.30 -4.33 37.44
C ASP A 203 -43.34 -4.49 38.63
N ASP A 204 -42.16 -5.10 38.45
CA ASP A 204 -41.13 -5.22 39.50
C ASP A 204 -40.57 -3.84 39.91
N ALA A 205 -40.34 -2.94 38.94
CA ALA A 205 -39.93 -1.57 39.21
C ALA A 205 -41.01 -0.75 39.95
N ALA A 206 -42.28 -1.11 39.80
CA ALA A 206 -43.39 -0.48 40.53
C ALA A 206 -43.56 -1.03 41.96
N VAL A 207 -43.04 -2.23 42.25
CA VAL A 207 -43.08 -2.87 43.58
C VAL A 207 -41.87 -2.49 44.44
N GLU A 208 -40.72 -2.17 43.85
CA GLU A 208 -39.51 -1.72 44.56
C GLU A 208 -39.46 -0.20 44.88
N GLY A 209 -40.42 0.61 44.40
CA GLY A 209 -40.51 2.06 44.66
C GLY A 209 -41.46 2.44 45.80
#